data_AF-A0A6A4ZW36-F1
#
_entry.id   AF-A0A6A4ZW36-F1
#
_cell.length_a   1.000
_cell.length_b   1.000
_cell.length_c   1.000
_cell.angle_alpha   90.00
_cell.angle_beta   90.00
_cell.angle_gamma   90.00
#
_symmetry.space_group_name_H-M   'P 1'
#
loop_
_entity.id
_entity.type
_entity.pdbx_description
1 polymer ?
#
loop_
_entity_poly.entity_id
_entity_poly.type
_entity_poly.pdbx_seq_one_letter_code
_entity_poly.pdbx_strand_id
1 'polypeptide(L)'
;SGAPVTRNRMRGHQVFRALRAAAPVRFAGVKTSVPRAFAAAQQVAGYATIYDLKTPFEDTNRHRSDAELRIAQVPVVEVDSDVAVCDGGGGALGHPVEYIALNIVSNKPQTCKYCGLRYKQKHHHH
;
A
#
# COMPACT_ATOMS: atom_id res chain seq x y z
N SER A 1 19.07 -64.70 57.62
CA SER A 1 20.36 -64.08 57.27
C SER A 1 20.41 -62.67 57.86
N GLY A 2 21.45 -62.38 58.64
CA GLY A 2 21.86 -61.00 58.97
C GLY A 2 21.18 -60.33 60.17
N ALA A 3 21.74 -60.53 61.36
CA ALA A 3 21.65 -59.60 62.49
C ALA A 3 22.63 -58.40 62.25
N PRO A 4 22.95 -57.52 63.23
CA PRO A 4 22.21 -56.85 64.31
C PRO A 4 22.54 -55.32 64.36
N VAL A 5 22.23 -54.67 65.49
CA VAL A 5 23.02 -53.58 66.15
C VAL A 5 22.45 -52.15 66.09
N THR A 6 21.90 -51.74 67.25
CA THR A 6 22.09 -50.48 68.03
C THR A 6 22.10 -49.15 67.28
N ARG A 7 21.59 -48.01 67.77
CA ARG A 7 21.74 -47.39 69.10
C ARG A 7 20.98 -46.05 69.01
N ASN A 8 20.22 -45.72 70.05
CA ASN A 8 20.26 -44.47 70.81
C ASN A 8 20.42 -43.09 70.11
N ARG A 9 19.59 -42.14 70.58
CA ARG A 9 19.93 -40.74 70.95
C ARG A 9 19.72 -39.61 69.93
N MET A 10 18.65 -38.86 70.18
CA MET A 10 18.57 -37.40 70.37
C MET A 10 19.04 -36.40 69.28
N ARG A 11 18.15 -35.41 69.10
CA ARG A 11 18.35 -33.94 68.95
C ARG A 11 18.58 -33.34 67.56
N GLY A 12 17.93 -32.18 67.37
CA GLY A 12 18.26 -31.14 66.40
C GLY A 12 17.10 -30.86 65.46
N HIS A 13 16.12 -30.02 65.81
CA HIS A 13 16.11 -28.57 65.54
C HIS A 13 16.68 -28.21 64.16
N GLN A 14 15.80 -27.77 63.25
CA GLN A 14 15.96 -26.48 62.59
C GLN A 14 14.65 -26.00 61.94
N VAL A 15 14.48 -24.70 62.05
CA VAL A 15 13.27 -23.89 61.89
C VAL A 15 13.13 -23.42 60.44
N PHE A 16 12.08 -23.82 59.74
CA PHE A 16 11.71 -23.18 58.46
C PHE A 16 10.80 -21.98 58.72
N ARG A 17 11.42 -20.80 58.73
CA ARG A 17 10.79 -19.49 58.85
C ARG A 17 10.18 -19.11 57.49
N ALA A 18 8.85 -19.18 57.37
CA ALA A 18 8.13 -18.62 56.24
C ALA A 18 8.24 -17.08 56.26
N LEU A 19 8.80 -16.48 55.20
CA LEU A 19 8.71 -15.05 54.96
C LEU A 19 7.91 -14.75 53.68
N ARG A 20 7.11 -13.70 53.82
CA ARG A 20 6.00 -13.21 53.01
C ARG A 20 6.34 -12.95 51.54
N ALA A 21 5.41 -13.31 50.66
CA ALA A 21 5.36 -12.85 49.28
C ALA A 21 5.17 -11.32 49.22
N ALA A 22 6.09 -10.62 48.55
CA ALA A 22 5.93 -9.22 48.17
C ALA A 22 5.28 -9.15 46.77
N ALA A 23 4.14 -8.47 46.66
CA ALA A 23 3.44 -8.25 45.40
C ALA A 23 4.23 -7.25 44.51
N PRO A 24 4.23 -7.41 43.18
CA PRO A 24 4.88 -6.45 42.29
C PRO A 24 4.06 -5.16 42.17
N VAL A 25 4.75 -4.04 42.31
CA VAL A 25 4.26 -2.67 42.14
C VAL A 25 3.86 -2.47 40.67
N ARG A 26 2.59 -2.15 40.40
CA ARG A 26 2.13 -1.80 39.05
C ARG A 26 2.59 -0.39 38.71
N PHE A 27 3.60 -0.27 37.85
CA PHE A 27 3.89 0.99 37.16
C PHE A 27 2.76 1.28 36.17
N ALA A 28 1.93 2.30 36.48
CA ALA A 28 0.99 2.86 35.53
C ALA A 28 1.78 3.64 34.47
N GLY A 29 1.99 3.02 33.30
CA GLY A 29 2.57 3.71 32.15
C GLY A 29 1.68 4.88 31.74
N VAL A 30 2.22 6.10 31.83
CA VAL A 30 1.65 7.29 31.19
C VAL A 30 1.64 7.00 29.69
N LYS A 31 0.44 6.77 29.14
CA LYS A 31 0.26 6.69 27.69
C LYS A 31 0.48 8.09 27.15
N THR A 32 1.68 8.39 26.67
CA THR A 32 1.93 9.58 25.87
C THR A 32 1.06 9.46 24.63
N SER A 33 -0.01 10.25 24.58
CA SER A 33 -0.81 10.44 23.37
C SER A 33 0.10 11.11 22.35
N VAL A 34 0.71 10.32 21.49
CA VAL A 34 1.32 10.83 20.26
C VAL A 34 0.21 11.60 19.55
N PRO A 35 0.33 12.94 19.36
CA PRO A 35 -0.64 13.63 18.53
C PRO A 35 -0.59 12.92 17.18
N ARG A 36 -1.75 12.48 16.68
CA ARG A 36 -1.89 12.10 15.28
C ARG A 36 -1.49 13.34 14.50
N ALA A 37 -0.22 13.44 14.14
CA ALA A 37 0.19 14.27 13.02
C ALA A 37 -0.77 13.85 11.91
N PHE A 38 -1.58 14.79 11.45
CA PHE A 38 -2.25 14.63 10.17
C PHE A 38 -1.14 14.26 9.21
N ALA A 39 -1.05 12.98 8.86
CA ALA A 39 -0.22 12.54 7.77
C ALA A 39 -0.89 13.15 6.55
N ALA A 40 -0.55 14.39 6.24
CA ALA A 40 -0.68 14.92 4.90
C ALA A 40 0.06 13.89 4.06
N ALA A 41 -0.70 13.06 3.33
CA ALA A 41 -0.14 12.17 2.34
C ALA A 41 0.54 13.11 1.33
N GLN A 42 1.84 13.32 1.51
CA GLN A 42 2.65 14.12 0.61
C GLN A 42 2.52 13.44 -0.75
N GLN A 43 1.84 14.10 -1.69
CA GLN A 43 1.64 13.57 -3.02
C GLN A 43 3.03 13.46 -3.68
N VAL A 44 3.51 12.23 -3.88
CA VAL A 44 4.79 11.99 -4.54
C VAL A 44 4.60 12.35 -6.02
N ALA A 45 5.38 13.32 -6.51
CA ALA A 45 5.30 13.75 -7.91
C ALA A 45 5.63 12.58 -8.84
N GLY A 46 4.77 12.32 -9.83
CA GLY A 46 4.93 11.23 -10.80
C GLY A 46 6.01 11.48 -11.86
N TYR A 47 6.57 12.69 -11.93
CA TYR A 47 7.61 13.05 -12.90
C TYR A 47 8.93 13.39 -12.19
N ALA A 48 10.01 12.74 -12.61
CA ALA A 48 11.36 13.18 -12.28
C ALA A 48 11.61 14.49 -13.03
N THR A 49 11.83 15.59 -12.30
CA THR A 49 12.39 16.79 -12.93
C THR A 49 13.81 16.49 -13.41
N ILE A 50 14.28 17.21 -14.44
CA ILE A 50 15.67 17.12 -14.94
C ILE A 50 16.70 17.52 -13.85
N TYR A 51 16.25 18.04 -12.72
CA TYR A 51 17.09 18.50 -11.62
C TYR A 51 17.05 17.49 -10.48
N ASP A 52 18.22 16.92 -10.18
CA ASP A 52 18.47 16.11 -9.00
C ASP A 52 18.09 16.89 -7.73
N LEU A 53 17.17 16.33 -6.95
CA LEU A 53 16.34 17.03 -5.97
C LEU A 53 17.16 17.78 -4.91
N LYS A 54 17.14 19.12 -4.93
CA LYS A 54 17.54 19.92 -3.76
C LYS A 54 16.97 21.33 -3.71
N THR A 55 15.70 21.53 -4.03
CA THR A 55 15.00 22.76 -3.62
C THR A 55 13.95 22.43 -2.55
N PRO A 56 14.07 22.99 -1.33
CA PRO A 56 13.19 22.68 -0.19
C PRO A 56 11.76 23.27 -0.32
N PHE A 57 11.43 23.81 -1.49
CA PHE A 57 10.12 24.28 -1.87
C PHE A 57 9.76 23.54 -3.16
N GLU A 58 9.28 22.33 -2.98
CA GLU A 58 9.24 21.31 -4.01
C GLU A 58 8.29 21.71 -5.16
N ASP A 59 8.74 21.48 -6.39
CA ASP A 59 7.87 21.46 -7.58
C ASP A 59 7.06 20.14 -7.60
N THR A 60 6.45 19.78 -6.46
CA THR A 60 5.44 18.73 -6.39
C THR A 60 4.21 19.26 -7.09
N ASN A 61 4.13 19.02 -8.41
CA ASN A 61 2.99 19.43 -9.21
C ASN A 61 2.67 20.93 -9.05
N ARG A 62 3.57 21.83 -9.46
CA ARG A 62 3.27 23.28 -9.45
C ARG A 62 1.97 23.63 -10.16
N HIS A 63 1.58 22.83 -11.16
CA HIS A 63 0.35 22.96 -11.91
C HIS A 63 -0.87 22.29 -11.24
N ARG A 64 -0.71 21.68 -10.05
CA ARG A 64 -1.71 20.95 -9.24
C ARG A 64 -2.64 20.04 -10.04
N SER A 65 -2.16 19.50 -11.16
CA SER A 65 -2.93 18.68 -12.09
C SER A 65 -2.51 17.22 -11.96
N ASP A 66 -3.42 16.37 -11.51
CA ASP A 66 -3.16 14.92 -11.34
C ASP A 66 -3.65 14.13 -12.57
N ALA A 67 -3.21 14.55 -13.77
CA ALA A 67 -3.75 14.07 -15.04
C ALA A 67 -3.63 12.54 -15.22
N GLU A 68 -2.47 11.97 -14.86
CA GLU A 68 -2.22 10.53 -14.94
C GLU A 68 -3.20 9.72 -14.08
N LEU A 69 -3.46 10.18 -12.85
CA LEU A 69 -4.42 9.54 -11.95
C LEU A 69 -5.84 9.62 -12.51
N ARG A 70 -6.21 10.75 -13.12
CA ARG A 70 -7.55 10.92 -13.72
C ARG A 70 -7.75 10.01 -14.93
N ILE A 71 -6.78 9.92 -15.82
CA ILE A 71 -6.86 9.02 -16.98
C ILE A 71 -6.90 7.55 -16.55
N ALA A 72 -6.15 7.17 -15.52
CA ALA A 72 -6.17 5.81 -14.99
C ALA A 72 -7.55 5.40 -14.44
N GLN A 73 -8.35 6.35 -13.95
CA GLN A 73 -9.72 6.13 -13.47
C GLN A 73 -10.74 5.96 -14.60
N VAL A 74 -10.47 6.46 -15.80
CA VAL A 74 -11.42 6.33 -16.93
C VAL A 74 -11.49 4.87 -17.38
N PRO A 75 -12.69 4.26 -17.47
CA PRO A 75 -12.81 2.86 -17.86
C PRO A 75 -12.32 2.62 -19.29
N VAL A 76 -11.99 1.35 -19.58
CA VAL A 76 -11.64 0.93 -20.94
C VAL A 76 -12.92 0.94 -21.78
N VAL A 77 -12.85 1.56 -22.95
CA VAL A 77 -13.93 1.60 -23.94
C VAL A 77 -13.92 0.32 -24.75
N GLU A 78 -15.04 -0.39 -24.75
CA GLU A 78 -15.19 -1.62 -25.50
C GLU A 78 -15.87 -1.37 -26.85
N VAL A 79 -15.23 -1.82 -27.93
CA VAL A 79 -15.67 -1.60 -29.31
C VAL A 79 -15.90 -2.94 -29.98
N ASP A 80 -16.94 -3.06 -30.79
CA ASP A 80 -17.26 -4.32 -31.50
C ASP A 80 -16.39 -4.53 -32.76
N SER A 81 -15.82 -3.46 -33.33
CA SER A 81 -14.94 -3.50 -34.50
C SER A 81 -13.48 -3.79 -34.17
N ASP A 82 -12.74 -4.27 -35.18
CA ASP A 82 -11.28 -4.49 -35.12
C ASP A 82 -10.47 -3.19 -35.01
N VAL A 83 -11.08 -2.05 -35.32
CA VAL A 83 -10.44 -0.73 -35.30
C VAL A 83 -11.35 0.22 -34.52
N ALA A 84 -10.77 0.96 -33.57
CA ALA A 84 -11.40 2.09 -32.91
C ALA A 84 -10.98 3.41 -33.57
N VAL A 85 -11.88 4.38 -33.58
CA VAL A 85 -11.64 5.73 -34.10
C VAL A 85 -11.79 6.71 -32.94
N CYS A 86 -10.74 7.48 -32.66
CA CYS A 86 -10.73 8.49 -31.60
C CYS A 86 -10.42 9.85 -32.21
N ASP A 87 -11.30 10.82 -31.97
CA ASP A 87 -11.12 12.24 -32.31
C ASP A 87 -10.89 13.11 -31.06
N GLY A 88 -10.96 12.51 -29.86
CA GLY A 88 -10.85 13.21 -28.59
C GLY A 88 -12.11 13.92 -28.12
N GLY A 89 -13.24 13.73 -28.82
CA GLY A 89 -14.52 14.34 -28.50
C GLY A 89 -14.65 15.76 -29.07
N GLY A 90 -15.84 16.07 -29.61
CA GLY A 90 -16.12 17.38 -30.19
C GLY A 90 -15.53 17.61 -31.58
N GLY A 91 -15.14 16.55 -32.30
CA GLY A 91 -14.62 16.63 -33.67
C GLY A 91 -13.37 17.49 -33.75
N ALA A 92 -13.50 18.69 -34.32
CA ALA A 92 -12.37 19.61 -34.52
C ALA A 92 -11.77 20.18 -33.22
N LEU A 93 -12.45 20.06 -32.07
CA LEU A 93 -11.97 20.55 -30.78
C LEU A 93 -11.08 19.55 -30.03
N GLY A 94 -11.00 18.31 -30.49
CA GLY A 94 -10.18 17.27 -29.89
C GLY A 94 -8.78 17.20 -30.52
N HIS A 95 -8.39 16.01 -30.95
CA HIS A 95 -7.11 15.75 -31.60
C HIS A 95 -7.31 15.22 -33.03
N PRO A 96 -6.26 15.18 -33.88
CA PRO A 96 -6.36 14.57 -35.19
C PRO A 96 -6.85 13.12 -35.10
N VAL A 97 -7.78 12.75 -35.97
CA VAL A 97 -8.43 11.43 -35.93
C VAL A 97 -7.37 10.31 -35.93
N GLU A 98 -7.41 9.49 -34.88
CA GLU A 98 -6.53 8.34 -34.71
C GLU A 98 -7.30 7.04 -34.93
N TYR A 99 -6.77 6.17 -35.78
CA TYR A 99 -7.28 4.82 -36.00
C TYR A 99 -6.43 3.84 -35.21
N ILE A 100 -7.05 3.16 -34.25
CA ILE A 100 -6.39 2.29 -33.28
C ILE A 100 -6.74 0.84 -33.61
N ALA A 101 -5.74 0.04 -33.97
CA ALA A 101 -5.92 -1.39 -34.26
C ALA A 101 -6.13 -2.18 -32.95
N LEU A 102 -7.25 -2.89 -32.85
CA LEU A 102 -7.63 -3.70 -31.69
C LEU A 102 -7.49 -5.20 -31.94
N ASN A 103 -7.36 -5.62 -33.19
CA ASN A 103 -7.18 -7.01 -33.64
C ASN A 103 -5.74 -7.53 -33.43
N ILE A 104 -5.09 -7.12 -32.35
CA ILE A 104 -3.74 -7.58 -32.01
C ILE A 104 -3.80 -8.90 -31.23
N VAL A 105 -2.76 -9.72 -31.37
CA VAL A 105 -2.68 -11.04 -30.71
C VAL A 105 -2.81 -10.95 -29.18
N SER A 106 -2.43 -9.82 -28.58
CA SER A 106 -2.59 -9.60 -27.15
C SER A 106 -3.95 -8.98 -26.81
N ASN A 107 -4.71 -9.61 -25.91
CA ASN A 107 -5.98 -9.08 -25.36
C ASN A 107 -5.83 -7.83 -24.47
N LYS A 108 -4.73 -7.07 -24.60
CA LYS A 108 -4.43 -5.88 -23.81
C LYS A 108 -5.11 -4.66 -24.42
N PRO A 109 -5.72 -3.78 -23.60
CA PRO A 109 -6.28 -2.52 -24.10
C PRO A 109 -5.22 -1.69 -24.83
N GLN A 110 -5.61 -1.10 -25.95
CA GLN A 110 -4.79 -0.17 -26.72
C GLN A 110 -5.11 1.26 -26.33
N THR A 111 -4.08 2.10 -26.24
CA THR A 111 -4.23 3.47 -25.76
C THR A 111 -4.16 4.45 -26.92
N CYS A 112 -5.10 5.38 -26.98
CA CYS A 112 -5.03 6.54 -27.87
C CYS A 112 -3.83 7.40 -27.49
N LYS A 113 -2.98 7.73 -28.47
CA LYS A 113 -1.75 8.50 -28.26
C LYS A 113 -2.00 9.91 -27.70
N TYR A 114 -3.17 10.46 -28.00
CA TYR A 114 -3.52 11.84 -27.64
C TYR A 114 -4.32 11.92 -26.35
N CYS A 115 -5.45 11.22 -26.25
CA CYS A 115 -6.30 11.27 -25.06
C CYS A 115 -5.81 10.44 -23.89
N GLY A 116 -4.98 9.42 -24.13
CA GLY A 116 -4.64 8.42 -23.10
C GLY A 116 -5.80 7.46 -22.76
N LEU A 117 -6.94 7.57 -23.46
CA LEU A 117 -8.07 6.65 -23.33
C LEU A 117 -7.72 5.27 -23.85
N ARG A 118 -8.30 4.25 -23.22
CA ARG A 118 -8.01 2.83 -23.48
C ARG A 118 -9.18 2.20 -24.21
N TYR A 119 -8.88 1.41 -25.25
CA TYR A 119 -9.84 0.73 -26.09
C TYR A 119 -9.56 -0.77 -26.11
N LYS A 120 -10.61 -1.59 -26.18
CA LYS A 120 -10.50 -3.05 -26.31
C LYS A 120 -11.62 -3.58 -27.20
N GLN A 121 -11.34 -4.62 -27.96
CA GLN A 121 -12.37 -5.30 -28.74
C GLN A 121 -13.27 -6.16 -27.85
N LYS A 122 -14.59 -6.15 -28.09
CA LYS A 122 -15.52 -7.09 -27.47
C LYS A 122 -15.37 -8.45 -28.14
N HIS A 123 -15.05 -9.47 -27.36
CA HIS A 123 -15.10 -10.86 -27.83
C HIS A 123 -16.44 -11.46 -27.43
N HIS A 124 -17.35 -11.59 -28.39
CA HIS A 124 -18.57 -12.36 -28.21
C HIS A 124 -18.20 -13.85 -28.34
N HIS A 125 -18.23 -14.57 -27.23
CA HIS A 125 -18.19 -16.03 -27.26
C HIS A 125 -19.58 -16.50 -27.71
N HIS A 126 -19.67 -17.07 -28.91
CA HIS A 126 -20.82 -17.84 -29.35
C HIS A 126 -20.76 -19.27 -28.81
#